data_AF-A0A4P8HC62-F1
#
_entry.id   AF-A0A4P8HC62-F1
#
_cell.length_a   1.000
_cell.length_b   1.000
_cell.length_c   1.000
_cell.angle_alpha   90.00
_cell.angle_beta   90.00
_cell.angle_gamma   90.00
#
_symmetry.space_group_name_H-M   'P 1'
#
loop_
_entity.id
_entity.type
_entity.pdbx_description
1 polymer ?
#
loop_
_entity_poly.entity_id
_entity_poly.type
_entity_poly.pdbx_seq_one_letter_code
_entity_poly.pdbx_strand_id
1 'polypeptide(L)'
;MTPPPVSLTAPALIDWTPPRGLRAHESTSVIGRGQAMWDRASTEVLRWTVKTRSGFRVAPAAEAVVGARPTVTAGLLGITVVEPVEVVEVVRAADRVGFAYRTRPGHPLDGEEAFIVHRAGPEVRLTIRSLTRPAPAGFWRPLYPALLVAQQVVRRRYRAALRRPG
;
A
#
# COMPACT_ATOMS: atom_id res chain seq x y z
N MET A 1 24.52 4.08 12.97
CA MET A 1 23.46 3.81 11.98
C MET A 1 22.36 3.03 12.66
N THR A 2 21.20 3.63 12.89
CA THR A 2 20.01 2.89 13.36
C THR A 2 19.59 1.95 12.23
N PRO A 3 19.41 0.63 12.46
CA PRO A 3 18.83 -0.23 11.43
C PRO A 3 17.52 0.39 10.96
N PRO A 4 17.18 0.32 9.66
CA PRO A 4 15.90 0.82 9.20
C PRO A 4 14.80 0.15 10.04
N PRO A 5 13.81 0.91 10.53
CA PRO A 5 12.74 0.33 11.31
C PRO A 5 12.05 -0.73 10.46
N VAL A 6 12.05 -1.97 10.95
CA VAL A 6 11.36 -3.11 10.32
C VAL A 6 9.93 -2.69 10.01
N SER A 7 9.46 -2.95 8.79
CA SER A 7 8.08 -2.66 8.39
C SER A 7 7.11 -3.37 9.34
N LEU A 8 6.13 -2.65 9.86
CA LEU A 8 5.07 -3.22 10.71
C LEU A 8 4.05 -4.05 9.90
N THR A 9 3.95 -3.79 8.59
CA THR A 9 3.17 -4.57 7.62
C THR A 9 3.95 -5.76 7.06
N ALA A 10 5.26 -5.85 7.34
CA ALA A 10 6.14 -6.99 7.11
C ALA A 10 5.91 -7.69 5.75
N PRO A 11 6.15 -7.00 4.61
CA PRO A 11 5.87 -7.54 3.29
C PRO A 11 6.65 -8.83 2.99
N ALA A 12 7.78 -9.06 3.66
CA ALA A 12 8.56 -10.28 3.51
C ALA A 12 7.88 -11.53 4.08
N LEU A 13 7.01 -11.37 5.10
CA LEU A 13 6.42 -12.50 5.82
C LEU A 13 5.17 -13.04 5.12
N ILE A 14 5.07 -14.37 5.06
CA ILE A 14 3.86 -15.06 4.58
C ILE A 14 2.71 -14.78 5.53
N ASP A 15 2.89 -15.11 6.81
CA ASP A 15 1.93 -14.83 7.87
C ASP A 15 2.20 -13.48 8.50
N TRP A 16 1.14 -12.74 8.81
CA TRP A 16 1.25 -11.43 9.43
C TRP A 16 0.42 -11.34 10.70
N THR A 17 1.11 -11.05 11.81
CA THR A 17 0.50 -10.72 13.08
C THR A 17 0.61 -9.20 13.28
N PRO A 18 -0.47 -8.43 13.09
CA PRO A 18 -0.41 -6.99 13.24
C PRO A 18 -0.16 -6.59 14.70
N PRO A 19 0.61 -5.51 14.95
CA PRO A 19 0.78 -4.98 16.30
C PRO A 19 -0.56 -4.50 16.89
N ARG A 20 -0.70 -4.63 18.21
CA ARG A 20 -1.90 -4.18 18.94
C ARG A 20 -2.00 -2.65 18.93
N GLY A 21 -3.23 -2.13 19.00
CA GLY A 21 -3.50 -0.69 19.09
C GLY A 21 -3.55 0.06 17.74
N LEU A 22 -3.33 -0.62 16.62
CA LEU A 22 -3.52 -0.09 15.28
C LEU A 22 -4.73 -0.74 14.60
N ARG A 23 -5.43 0.01 13.75
CA ARG A 23 -6.46 -0.57 12.89
C ARG A 23 -5.78 -1.31 11.74
N ALA A 24 -5.67 -2.62 11.89
CA ALA A 24 -5.11 -3.52 10.91
C ALA A 24 -6.14 -3.97 9.86
N HIS A 25 -5.66 -4.24 8.65
CA HIS A 25 -6.43 -4.90 7.61
C HIS A 25 -5.51 -5.61 6.64
N GLU A 26 -5.86 -6.86 6.31
CA GLU A 26 -5.25 -7.65 5.26
C GLU A 26 -6.33 -8.07 4.26
N SER A 27 -6.02 -8.03 2.98
CA SER A 27 -6.87 -8.62 1.95
C SER A 27 -6.02 -9.23 0.86
N THR A 28 -6.40 -10.43 0.42
CA THR A 28 -5.73 -11.17 -0.64
C THR A 28 -6.70 -11.44 -1.78
N SER A 29 -6.22 -11.39 -3.02
CA SER A 29 -7.00 -11.80 -4.20
C SER A 29 -6.10 -12.46 -5.22
N VAL A 30 -6.64 -13.47 -5.92
CA VAL A 30 -5.98 -14.07 -7.08
C VAL A 30 -6.06 -13.07 -8.22
N ILE A 31 -4.91 -12.70 -8.78
CA ILE A 31 -4.84 -11.77 -9.91
C ILE A 31 -4.61 -12.49 -11.23
N GLY A 32 -4.06 -13.71 -11.22
CA GLY A 32 -3.94 -14.56 -12.41
C GLY A 32 -3.11 -15.81 -12.14
N ARG A 33 -2.56 -16.42 -13.20
CA ARG A 33 -1.80 -17.68 -13.11
C ARG A 33 -0.57 -17.69 -14.03
N GLY A 34 0.43 -18.50 -13.68
CA GLY A 34 1.58 -18.80 -14.53
C GLY A 34 2.72 -17.77 -14.49
N GLN A 35 3.79 -18.05 -15.25
CA GLN A 35 5.03 -17.27 -15.25
C GLN A 35 4.84 -15.85 -15.81
N ALA A 36 4.15 -15.71 -16.94
CA ALA A 36 3.92 -14.41 -17.57
C ALA A 36 3.19 -13.42 -16.64
N MET A 37 2.19 -13.91 -15.89
CA MET A 37 1.47 -13.08 -14.92
C MET A 37 2.36 -12.68 -13.76
N TRP A 38 3.21 -13.58 -13.29
CA TRP A 38 4.16 -13.29 -12.23
C TRP A 38 5.16 -12.20 -12.63
N ASP A 39 5.79 -12.33 -13.80
CA ASP A 39 6.81 -11.38 -14.26
C ASP A 39 6.20 -9.98 -14.42
N ARG A 40 4.99 -9.91 -14.99
CA ARG A 40 4.23 -8.67 -15.09
C ARG A 40 3.88 -8.09 -13.72
N ALA A 41 3.23 -8.87 -12.85
CA ALA A 41 2.73 -8.37 -11.57
C ALA A 41 3.86 -7.98 -10.60
N SER A 42 4.94 -8.75 -10.55
CA SER A 42 6.13 -8.46 -9.73
C SER A 42 6.83 -7.16 -10.16
N THR A 43 6.82 -6.85 -11.45
CA THR A 43 7.32 -5.56 -11.96
C THR A 43 6.34 -4.42 -11.69
N GLU A 44 5.05 -4.62 -11.98
CA GLU A 44 4.01 -3.60 -11.83
C GLU A 44 3.81 -3.17 -10.38
N VAL A 45 3.90 -4.10 -9.41
CA VAL A 45 3.69 -3.79 -7.99
C VAL A 45 4.70 -2.77 -7.50
N LEU A 46 5.99 -2.91 -7.83
CA LEU A 46 7.04 -1.99 -7.41
C LEU A 46 6.96 -0.62 -8.10
N ARG A 47 6.20 -0.52 -9.19
CA ARG A 47 5.94 0.75 -9.91
C ARG A 47 4.65 1.44 -9.45
N TRP A 48 4.17 1.13 -8.24
CA TRP A 48 2.96 1.72 -7.65
C TRP A 48 1.67 1.44 -8.42
N THR A 49 1.66 0.48 -9.34
CA THR A 49 0.56 0.26 -10.29
C THR A 49 -0.76 -0.04 -9.58
N VAL A 50 -0.73 -0.78 -8.47
CA VAL A 50 -1.93 -1.07 -7.67
C VAL A 50 -2.53 0.23 -7.11
N LYS A 51 -1.68 1.12 -6.58
CA LYS A 51 -2.09 2.41 -6.02
C LYS A 51 -2.62 3.32 -7.14
N THR A 52 -1.91 3.43 -8.26
CA THR A 52 -2.30 4.33 -9.36
C THR A 52 -3.57 3.88 -10.08
N ARG A 53 -3.73 2.58 -10.36
CA ARG A 53 -4.99 2.02 -10.90
C ARG A 53 -6.17 2.21 -9.96
N SER A 54 -5.91 2.45 -8.69
CA SER A 54 -6.93 2.74 -7.68
C SER A 54 -7.26 4.23 -7.58
N GLY A 55 -6.84 5.06 -8.55
CA GLY A 55 -7.20 6.48 -8.64
C GLY A 55 -6.27 7.43 -7.93
N PHE A 56 -5.10 6.97 -7.51
CA PHE A 56 -4.08 7.81 -6.89
C PHE A 56 -3.05 8.25 -7.93
N ARG A 57 -2.46 9.42 -7.73
CA ARG A 57 -1.23 9.83 -8.40
C ARG A 57 -0.06 9.60 -7.45
N VAL A 58 1.08 9.17 -7.98
CA VAL A 58 2.34 9.03 -7.22
C VAL A 58 3.42 9.84 -7.94
N ALA A 59 4.10 10.73 -7.21
CA ALA A 59 5.15 11.59 -7.76
C ALA A 59 6.36 11.65 -6.82
N PRO A 60 7.60 11.39 -7.28
CA PRO A 60 7.95 10.96 -8.62
C PRO A 60 7.41 9.55 -8.92
N ALA A 61 7.07 9.29 -10.18
CA ALA A 61 6.61 7.99 -10.67
C ALA A 61 7.79 7.04 -10.90
N ALA A 62 8.59 6.82 -9.86
CA ALA A 62 9.75 5.93 -9.85
C ALA A 62 9.41 4.59 -9.20
N GLU A 63 10.28 3.61 -9.42
CA GLU A 63 10.20 2.34 -8.72
C GLU A 63 10.36 2.54 -7.20
N ALA A 64 9.62 1.76 -6.41
CA ALA A 64 9.74 1.73 -4.97
C ALA A 64 11.12 1.17 -4.57
N VAL A 65 11.95 2.03 -3.98
CA VAL A 65 13.22 1.69 -3.36
C VAL A 65 13.21 2.15 -1.91
N VAL A 66 13.87 1.43 -1.00
CA VAL A 66 13.91 1.80 0.42
C VAL A 66 14.46 3.22 0.57
N GLY A 67 13.77 4.05 1.36
CA GLY A 67 14.07 5.46 1.57
C GLY A 67 13.50 6.41 0.49
N ALA A 68 12.87 5.90 -0.57
CA ALA A 68 12.18 6.74 -1.54
C ALA A 68 11.02 7.49 -0.87
N ARG A 69 10.87 8.77 -1.20
CA ARG A 69 9.89 9.67 -0.58
C ARG A 69 8.93 10.30 -1.58
N PRO A 70 8.08 9.51 -2.25
CA PRO A 70 7.09 10.07 -3.14
C PRO A 70 5.95 10.74 -2.37
N THR A 71 5.20 11.53 -3.10
CA THR A 71 3.93 12.10 -2.70
C THR A 71 2.82 11.33 -3.40
N VAL A 72 1.91 10.77 -2.61
CA VAL A 72 0.69 10.14 -3.08
C VAL A 72 -0.42 11.19 -3.04
N THR A 73 -1.23 11.29 -4.10
CA THR A 73 -2.32 12.27 -4.19
C THR A 73 -3.61 11.58 -4.61
N ALA A 74 -4.70 11.85 -3.91
CA ALA A 74 -6.03 11.39 -4.26
C ALA A 74 -6.98 12.57 -4.43
N GLY A 75 -7.75 12.59 -5.51
CA GLY A 75 -8.87 13.52 -5.68
C GLY A 75 -10.19 12.79 -5.44
N LEU A 76 -11.04 13.31 -4.56
CA LEU A 76 -12.41 12.82 -4.37
C LEU A 76 -13.35 14.01 -4.19
N LEU A 77 -14.37 14.11 -5.07
CA LEU A 77 -15.46 15.09 -4.96
C LEU A 77 -14.98 16.55 -4.75
N GLY A 78 -13.97 16.99 -5.52
CA GLY A 78 -13.40 18.34 -5.44
C GLY A 78 -12.36 18.54 -4.33
N ILE A 79 -12.17 17.57 -3.44
CA ILE A 79 -11.16 17.61 -2.37
C ILE A 79 -9.91 16.85 -2.84
N THR A 80 -8.76 17.52 -2.77
CA THR A 80 -7.45 16.90 -3.03
C THR A 80 -6.75 16.58 -1.72
N VAL A 81 -6.43 15.30 -1.52
CA VAL A 81 -5.67 14.81 -0.37
C VAL A 81 -4.25 14.49 -0.83
N VAL A 82 -3.27 15.09 -0.15
CA VAL A 82 -1.84 14.90 -0.40
C VAL A 82 -1.23 14.14 0.77
N GLU A 83 -0.63 13.01 0.48
CA GLU A 83 -0.06 12.07 1.44
C GLU A 83 1.44 11.91 1.12
N PRO A 84 2.34 12.63 1.82
CA PRO A 84 3.77 12.36 1.71
C PRO A 84 4.08 11.01 2.36
N VAL A 85 4.86 10.17 1.68
CA VAL A 85 5.19 8.82 2.16
C VAL A 85 6.69 8.54 2.11
N GLU A 86 7.12 7.48 2.78
CA GLU A 86 8.47 6.93 2.70
C GLU A 86 8.38 5.42 2.51
N VAL A 87 9.05 4.88 1.50
CA VAL A 87 9.20 3.43 1.33
C VAL A 87 10.14 2.92 2.40
N VAL A 88 9.66 2.01 3.25
CA VAL A 88 10.41 1.51 4.41
C VAL A 88 10.96 0.11 4.20
N GLU A 89 10.37 -0.67 3.30
CA GLU A 89 10.84 -2.02 2.96
C GLU A 89 10.50 -2.37 1.52
N VAL A 90 11.40 -3.10 0.86
CA VAL A 90 11.21 -3.68 -0.48
C VAL A 90 11.66 -5.13 -0.42
N VAL A 91 10.85 -6.02 -0.98
CA VAL A 91 11.08 -7.46 -1.01
C VAL A 91 11.16 -7.91 -2.46
N ARG A 92 12.23 -8.64 -2.79
CA ARG A 92 12.45 -9.27 -4.08
C ARG A 92 12.95 -10.71 -3.86
N ALA A 93 12.01 -11.63 -3.72
CA ALA A 93 12.26 -13.07 -3.64
C ALA A 93 11.68 -13.77 -4.88
N ALA A 94 12.06 -15.03 -5.10
CA ALA A 94 11.65 -15.81 -6.27
C ALA A 94 10.12 -15.98 -6.39
N ASP A 95 9.42 -16.03 -5.27
CA ASP A 95 7.99 -16.28 -5.16
C ASP A 95 7.23 -15.17 -4.40
N ARG A 96 7.91 -14.09 -4.02
CA ARG A 96 7.33 -12.93 -3.32
C ARG A 96 8.03 -11.63 -3.67
N VAL A 97 7.26 -10.66 -4.16
CA VAL A 97 7.74 -9.32 -4.50
C VAL A 97 6.78 -8.28 -3.96
N GLY A 98 7.28 -7.24 -3.32
CA GLY A 98 6.43 -6.20 -2.78
C GLY A 98 7.20 -5.09 -2.10
N PHE A 99 6.46 -4.12 -1.59
CA PHE A 99 7.05 -3.02 -0.83
C PHE A 99 6.07 -2.55 0.23
N ALA A 100 6.60 -1.92 1.27
CA ALA A 100 5.85 -1.21 2.29
C ALA A 100 6.26 0.26 2.30
N TYR A 101 5.28 1.14 2.49
CA TYR A 101 5.53 2.54 2.73
C TYR A 101 4.82 3.00 4.00
N ARG A 102 5.38 4.01 4.66
CA ARG A 102 4.77 4.70 5.81
C ARG A 102 4.40 6.13 5.44
N THR A 103 3.31 6.63 5.99
CA THR A 103 2.97 8.05 5.86
C THR A 103 3.94 8.91 6.66
N ARG A 104 4.23 10.10 6.14
CA ARG A 104 5.06 11.11 6.78
C ARG A 104 4.18 12.24 7.32
N PRO A 105 4.69 13.06 8.26
CA PRO A 105 4.00 14.27 8.70
C PRO A 105 3.59 15.15 7.51
N GLY A 106 2.36 15.67 7.55
CA GLY A 106 1.73 16.41 6.45
C GLY A 106 0.36 15.88 6.03
N HIS A 107 -0.04 14.71 6.57
CA HIS A 107 -1.34 14.08 6.29
C HIS A 107 -2.06 13.68 7.61
N PRO A 108 -3.41 13.74 7.67
CA PRO A 108 -4.23 13.43 8.86
C PRO A 108 -4.23 11.96 9.31
N LEU A 109 -3.73 11.04 8.49
CA LEU A 109 -3.59 9.63 8.83
C LEU A 109 -2.11 9.27 9.00
N ASP A 110 -1.80 8.66 10.13
CA ASP A 110 -0.54 7.96 10.33
C ASP A 110 -0.77 6.46 10.08
N GLY A 111 0.07 5.87 9.24
CA GLY A 111 -0.12 4.49 8.85
C GLY A 111 0.99 3.94 7.98
N GLU A 112 0.93 2.63 7.80
CA GLU A 112 1.83 1.89 6.93
C GLU A 112 1.00 0.97 6.03
N GLU A 113 1.37 0.89 4.76
CA GLU A 113 0.70 0.05 3.79
C GLU A 113 1.71 -0.76 2.97
N ALA A 114 1.41 -2.04 2.76
CA ALA A 114 2.20 -2.93 1.93
C ALA A 114 1.40 -3.49 0.76
N PHE A 115 2.07 -3.59 -0.39
CA PHE A 115 1.56 -4.21 -1.61
C PHE A 115 2.45 -5.38 -1.98
N ILE A 116 1.89 -6.59 -2.02
CA ILE A 116 2.66 -7.83 -2.06
C ILE A 116 2.09 -8.73 -3.13
N VAL A 117 2.89 -9.03 -4.16
CA VAL A 117 2.60 -10.08 -5.13
C VAL A 117 3.33 -11.35 -4.69
N HIS A 118 2.62 -12.47 -4.60
CA HIS A 118 3.21 -13.76 -4.22
C HIS A 118 2.59 -14.92 -4.98
N ARG A 119 3.31 -16.04 -5.05
CA ARG A 119 2.85 -17.27 -5.70
C ARG A 119 2.20 -18.22 -4.70
N ALA A 120 1.13 -18.89 -5.13
CA ALA A 120 0.51 -20.00 -4.42
C ALA A 120 0.22 -21.11 -5.43
N GLY A 121 1.18 -22.04 -5.61
CA GLY A 121 1.14 -23.01 -6.70
C GLY A 121 1.11 -22.31 -8.07
N PRO A 122 0.14 -22.59 -8.96
CA PRO A 122 0.02 -21.91 -10.25
C PRO A 122 -0.54 -20.49 -10.15
N GLU A 123 -1.09 -20.10 -8.99
CA GLU A 123 -1.73 -18.80 -8.80
C GLU A 123 -0.72 -17.70 -8.47
N VAL A 124 -0.98 -16.53 -9.03
CA VAL A 124 -0.35 -15.27 -8.62
C VAL A 124 -1.39 -14.48 -7.84
N ARG A 125 -1.05 -14.12 -6.60
CA ARG A 125 -1.93 -13.43 -5.66
C ARG A 125 -1.37 -12.06 -5.33
N LEU A 126 -2.26 -11.11 -5.10
CA LEU A 126 -1.93 -9.79 -4.55
C LEU A 126 -2.53 -9.68 -3.16
N THR A 127 -1.67 -9.43 -2.18
CA THR A 127 -2.01 -9.15 -0.79
C THR A 127 -1.72 -7.68 -0.49
N ILE A 128 -2.69 -7.01 0.11
CA ILE A 128 -2.55 -5.65 0.62
C ILE A 128 -2.70 -5.70 2.13
N ARG A 129 -1.69 -5.20 2.85
CA ARG A 129 -1.70 -5.02 4.31
C ARG A 129 -1.69 -3.55 4.63
N SER A 130 -2.46 -3.14 5.63
CA SER A 130 -2.49 -1.75 6.08
C SER A 130 -2.64 -1.68 7.59
N LEU A 131 -1.92 -0.74 8.18
CA LEU A 131 -2.03 -0.30 9.56
C LEU A 131 -2.37 1.18 9.54
N THR A 132 -3.42 1.56 10.25
CA THR A 132 -3.84 2.96 10.31
C THR A 132 -4.18 3.37 11.73
N ARG A 133 -3.87 4.62 12.06
CA ARG A 133 -4.32 5.30 13.27
C ARG A 133 -4.57 6.79 12.96
N PRO A 134 -5.39 7.47 13.76
CA PRO A 134 -5.45 8.93 13.71
C PRO A 134 -4.06 9.53 13.91
N ALA A 135 -3.69 10.54 13.13
CA ALA A 135 -2.49 11.31 13.39
C ALA A 135 -2.62 12.02 14.77
N PRO A 136 -1.58 12.00 15.62
CA PRO A 136 -1.66 12.47 17.00
C PRO A 136 -1.96 13.97 17.17
N ALA A 137 -1.67 14.82 16.17
CA ALA A 137 -2.05 16.23 16.16
C ALA A 137 -2.02 16.82 14.74
N GLY A 138 -2.90 17.79 14.45
CA GLY A 138 -2.87 18.56 13.20
C GLY A 138 -4.12 19.42 12.97
N PHE A 139 -3.96 20.48 12.17
CA PHE A 139 -5.01 21.40 11.70
C PHE A 139 -6.26 20.69 11.12
N TRP A 140 -6.12 19.42 10.73
CA TRP A 140 -7.14 18.60 10.05
C TRP A 140 -7.99 17.71 10.97
N ARG A 141 -7.85 17.76 12.30
CA ARG A 141 -8.71 17.03 13.27
C ARG A 141 -10.23 17.07 12.94
N PRO A 142 -10.83 18.20 12.52
CA PRO A 142 -12.25 18.22 12.19
C PRO A 142 -12.62 17.50 10.87
N LEU A 143 -11.68 17.25 9.96
CA LEU A 143 -11.94 16.49 8.71
C LEU A 143 -11.88 14.96 8.89
N TYR A 144 -11.55 14.48 10.10
CA TYR A 144 -11.34 13.07 10.41
C TYR A 144 -12.54 12.14 10.06
N PRO A 145 -13.81 12.53 10.29
CA PRO A 145 -14.95 11.69 9.91
C PRO A 145 -15.07 11.50 8.39
N ALA A 146 -14.82 12.56 7.61
CA ALA A 146 -14.86 12.50 6.14
C ALA A 146 -13.74 11.60 5.58
N LEU A 147 -12.60 11.54 6.25
CA LEU A 147 -11.48 10.66 5.89
C LEU A 147 -11.75 9.18 6.20
N LEU A 148 -12.58 8.85 7.20
CA LEU A 148 -13.03 7.47 7.45
C LEU A 148 -13.92 6.94 6.31
N VAL A 149 -14.74 7.82 5.71
CA VAL A 149 -15.52 7.49 4.51
C VAL A 149 -14.61 7.32 3.31
N ALA A 150 -13.58 8.18 3.15
CA ALA A 150 -12.56 8.01 2.12
C ALA A 150 -11.83 6.65 2.25
N GLN A 151 -11.53 6.17 3.47
CA GLN A 151 -10.95 4.83 3.66
C GLN A 151 -11.85 3.71 3.13
N GLN A 152 -13.17 3.80 3.31
CA GLN A 152 -14.13 2.82 2.77
C GLN A 152 -14.12 2.84 1.23
N VAL A 153 -14.08 4.03 0.63
CA VAL A 153 -14.00 4.21 -0.83
C VAL A 153 -12.68 3.67 -1.37
N VAL A 154 -11.55 3.97 -0.74
CA VAL A 154 -10.22 3.49 -1.13
C VAL A 154 -10.16 1.96 -1.06
N ARG A 155 -10.67 1.35 0.02
CA ARG A 155 -10.77 -0.12 0.14
C ARG A 155 -11.61 -0.73 -0.98
N ARG A 156 -12.74 -0.11 -1.35
CA ARG A 156 -13.55 -0.53 -2.49
C ARG A 156 -12.79 -0.42 -3.81
N ARG A 157 -12.00 0.64 -4.00
CA ARG A 157 -11.17 0.86 -5.20
C ARG A 157 -10.05 -0.17 -5.31
N TYR A 158 -9.37 -0.53 -4.20
CA TYR A 158 -8.42 -1.64 -4.20
C TYR A 158 -9.09 -2.95 -4.56
N ARG A 159 -10.23 -3.28 -3.93
CA ARG A 159 -11.00 -4.48 -4.28
C ARG A 159 -11.42 -4.51 -5.76
N ALA A 160 -11.77 -3.37 -6.35
CA ALA A 160 -12.09 -3.27 -7.77
C ALA A 160 -10.85 -3.46 -8.66
N ALA A 161 -9.71 -2.89 -8.29
CA ALA A 161 -8.43 -3.10 -9.00
C ALA A 161 -7.98 -4.56 -8.92
N LEU A 162 -8.27 -5.26 -7.81
CA LEU A 162 -8.01 -6.68 -7.63
C LEU A 162 -8.92 -7.60 -8.46
N ARG A 163 -10.11 -7.13 -8.84
CA ARG A 163 -11.15 -7.94 -9.49
C ARG A 163 -11.13 -7.91 -11.02
N ARG A 164 -10.31 -7.06 -11.65
CA ARG A 164 -10.23 -7.03 -13.12
C ARG A 164 -9.11 -7.97 -13.57
N PRO A 165 -9.42 -9.09 -14.25
CA PRO A 165 -8.41 -9.85 -14.95
C PRO A 165 -7.82 -8.94 -16.02
N GLY A 166 -6.49 -8.86 -16.05
CA GLY A 166 -5.75 -8.21 -17.12
C GLY A 166 -5.20 -9.21 -18.13
#